data_AF-A0AAW1HU46-F1
#
_entry.id   AF-A0AAW1HU46-F1
#
_cell.length_a   1.000
_cell.length_b   1.000
_cell.length_c   1.000
_cell.angle_alpha   90.00
_cell.angle_beta   90.00
_cell.angle_gamma   90.00
#
_symmetry.space_group_name_H-M   'P 1'
#
loop_
_entity.id
_entity.type
_entity.pdbx_description
1 polymer ?
#
loop_
_entity_poly.entity_id
_entity_poly.type
_entity_poly.pdbx_seq_one_letter_code
_entity_poly.pdbx_strand_id
1 'polypeptide(L)'
;MDSEYSTDIRPNEVADALKEMKLDFPKTVKRLLKNDILMFRTASSVLHILPIAGLYTFLPKYLESQFRLPTPSANMISGVGGILVMGLGIIISGVFILRVKPNARFVAAWIAFTAVIYAFGMGILMFIGCPMDELQGYGKLQPVCNSTISCSCDANKFAPICGQDGNTYYSACHAGCRNYTEKDGKIMEYLDCMCLNDTIINSLNLSDAKYGTATVEVGSMLLILRCVDPRDKAMALGLIQFAIGLFGNVPCPIVYGAVVDSACLDWKMVKDERGACKLYDSSIFRMFYHGTTGAILLCAFFVDVIVWYKAGSINFVDEQAPLEEELPAISTKPRNENCQ
;
A
#
# COMPACT_ATOMS: atom_id res chain seq x y z
N MET A 1 28.68 -2.58 50.16
CA MET A 1 29.91 -2.26 49.40
C MET A 1 29.83 -3.20 48.22
N ASP A 2 29.01 -2.79 47.25
CA ASP A 2 28.49 -3.68 46.23
C ASP A 2 29.44 -3.65 45.05
N SER A 3 29.97 -4.82 44.70
CA SER A 3 30.92 -5.01 43.62
C SER A 3 30.26 -4.73 42.26
N GLU A 4 30.76 -3.70 41.61
CA GLU A 4 30.46 -3.30 40.24
C GLU A 4 30.90 -4.42 39.28
N TYR A 5 29.95 -5.12 38.66
CA TYR A 5 30.22 -6.07 37.57
C TYR A 5 30.51 -5.26 36.30
N SER A 6 31.77 -4.89 36.11
CA SER A 6 32.24 -4.25 34.88
C SER A 6 32.48 -5.33 33.80
N THR A 7 31.65 -5.35 32.76
CA THR A 7 31.94 -6.07 31.52
C THR A 7 33.02 -5.30 30.75
N ASP A 8 34.29 -5.52 31.08
CA ASP A 8 35.42 -4.99 30.32
C ASP A 8 35.61 -5.82 29.04
N ILE A 9 34.90 -5.44 27.97
CA ILE A 9 35.09 -6.00 26.64
C ILE A 9 36.37 -5.38 26.07
N ARG A 10 37.44 -6.17 25.95
CA ARG A 10 38.73 -5.66 25.50
C ARG A 10 38.60 -5.10 24.06
N PRO A 11 39.10 -3.88 23.77
CA PRO A 11 38.97 -3.26 22.46
C PRO A 11 39.48 -4.13 21.29
N ASN A 12 40.48 -4.97 21.56
CA ASN A 12 41.05 -5.90 20.58
C ASN A 12 40.07 -7.03 20.22
N GLU A 13 39.26 -7.53 21.17
CA GLU A 13 38.25 -8.57 20.91
C GLU A 13 37.10 -8.02 20.06
N VAL A 14 36.74 -6.74 20.22
CA VAL A 14 35.75 -6.07 19.37
C VAL A 14 36.31 -5.84 17.96
N ALA A 15 37.58 -5.43 17.85
CA ALA A 15 38.23 -5.21 16.56
C ALA A 15 38.38 -6.52 15.77
N ASP A 16 38.72 -7.62 16.44
CA ASP A 16 38.82 -8.94 15.83
C ASP A 16 37.44 -9.47 15.43
N ALA A 17 36.42 -9.34 16.28
CA ALA A 17 35.04 -9.70 15.94
C ALA A 17 34.49 -8.89 14.74
N LEU A 18 34.80 -7.59 14.65
CA LEU A 18 34.42 -6.75 13.52
C LEU A 18 35.14 -7.14 12.22
N LYS A 19 36.39 -7.60 12.32
CA LYS A 19 37.19 -8.03 11.17
C LYS A 19 36.68 -9.36 10.60
N GLU A 20 36.40 -10.33 11.47
CA GLU A 20 35.77 -11.60 11.10
C GLU A 20 34.38 -11.37 10.49
N MET A 21 33.56 -10.50 11.10
CA MET A 21 32.24 -10.11 10.56
C MET A 21 32.33 -9.50 9.16
N LYS A 22 33.26 -8.56 8.92
CA LYS A 22 33.44 -7.94 7.59
C LYS A 22 33.89 -8.93 6.51
N LEU A 23 34.67 -9.94 6.89
CA LEU A 23 35.18 -10.94 5.96
C LEU A 23 34.11 -11.99 5.59
N ASP A 24 33.26 -12.35 6.56
CA ASP A 24 32.23 -13.37 6.39
C ASP A 24 30.91 -12.83 5.84
N PHE A 25 30.62 -11.55 6.05
CA PHE A 25 29.44 -10.87 5.51
C PHE A 25 29.27 -11.06 3.98
N PRO A 26 30.23 -10.69 3.11
CA PRO A 26 30.06 -10.81 1.66
C PRO A 26 29.97 -12.27 1.20
N LYS A 27 30.63 -13.20 1.89
CA LYS A 27 30.54 -14.64 1.61
C LYS A 27 29.12 -15.15 1.91
N THR A 28 28.55 -14.75 3.04
CA THR A 28 27.17 -15.09 3.43
C THR A 28 26.15 -14.48 2.49
N VAL A 29 26.28 -13.20 2.12
CA VAL A 29 25.39 -12.56 1.14
C VAL A 29 25.44 -13.29 -0.21
N LYS A 30 26.64 -13.62 -0.71
CA LYS A 30 26.79 -14.38 -1.97
C LYS A 30 26.17 -15.76 -1.90
N ARG A 31 26.26 -16.45 -0.76
CA ARG A 31 25.60 -17.76 -0.53
C ARG A 31 24.08 -17.63 -0.52
N LEU A 32 23.55 -16.61 0.14
CA LEU A 32 22.10 -16.33 0.19
C LEU A 32 21.55 -15.99 -1.19
N LEU A 33 22.24 -15.14 -1.97
CA LEU A 33 21.84 -14.78 -3.33
C LEU A 33 21.86 -15.96 -4.31
N LYS A 34 22.67 -16.99 -4.05
CA LYS A 34 22.68 -18.25 -4.82
C LYS A 34 21.57 -19.22 -4.44
N ASN A 35 20.84 -18.96 -3.35
CA ASN A 35 19.72 -19.80 -2.95
C ASN A 35 18.48 -19.44 -3.77
N ASP A 36 18.18 -20.24 -4.79
CA ASP A 36 17.04 -20.05 -5.67
C ASP A 36 15.70 -19.89 -4.93
N ILE A 37 15.45 -20.70 -3.91
CA ILE A 37 14.19 -20.64 -3.13
C ILE A 37 14.08 -19.30 -2.41
N LEU A 38 15.18 -18.82 -1.83
CA LEU A 38 15.22 -17.51 -1.19
C LEU A 38 14.99 -16.40 -2.23
N MET A 39 15.56 -16.51 -3.44
CA MET A 39 15.40 -15.50 -4.48
C MET A 39 13.96 -15.43 -5.01
N PHE A 40 13.33 -16.57 -5.32
CA PHE A 40 11.92 -16.59 -5.71
C PHE A 40 11.01 -16.08 -4.60
N ARG A 41 11.35 -16.41 -3.33
CA ARG A 41 10.62 -15.88 -2.18
C ARG A 41 10.74 -14.36 -2.06
N THR A 42 11.94 -13.81 -2.25
CA THR A 42 12.18 -12.37 -2.25
C THR A 42 11.39 -11.69 -3.38
N ALA A 43 11.42 -12.25 -4.59
CA ALA A 43 10.68 -11.71 -5.74
C ALA A 43 9.16 -11.72 -5.50
N SER A 44 8.62 -12.82 -4.96
CA SER A 44 7.22 -12.92 -4.51
C SER A 44 6.87 -11.80 -3.51
N SER A 45 7.69 -11.59 -2.47
CA SER A 45 7.45 -10.52 -1.49
C SER A 45 7.45 -9.12 -2.12
N VAL A 46 8.37 -8.83 -3.04
CA VAL A 46 8.42 -7.55 -3.75
C VAL A 46 7.14 -7.32 -4.55
N LEU A 47 6.68 -8.34 -5.29
CA LEU A 47 5.47 -8.26 -6.13
C LEU A 47 4.17 -8.14 -5.32
N HIS A 48 4.15 -8.54 -4.04
CA HIS A 48 3.02 -8.31 -3.15
C HIS A 48 3.06 -6.91 -2.53
N ILE A 49 4.23 -6.50 -2.00
CA ILE A 49 4.36 -5.24 -1.29
C ILE A 49 4.17 -4.04 -2.23
N LEU A 50 4.72 -4.10 -3.46
CA LEU A 50 4.64 -3.00 -4.41
C LEU A 50 3.19 -2.53 -4.67
N PRO A 51 2.25 -3.40 -5.11
CA PRO A 51 0.88 -2.97 -5.37
C PRO A 51 0.11 -2.59 -4.11
N ILE A 52 0.39 -3.24 -2.96
CA ILE A 52 -0.23 -2.89 -1.67
C ILE A 52 0.20 -1.49 -1.23
N ALA A 53 1.50 -1.20 -1.26
CA ALA A 53 2.04 0.11 -0.91
C ALA A 53 1.51 1.20 -1.85
N GLY A 54 1.43 0.92 -3.16
CA GLY A 54 0.88 1.85 -4.14
C GLY A 54 -0.60 2.12 -3.93
N LEU A 55 -1.38 1.06 -3.69
CA LEU A 55 -2.79 1.20 -3.37
C LEU A 55 -2.95 2.07 -2.12
N TYR A 56 -2.34 1.72 -0.99
CA TYR A 56 -2.52 2.49 0.25
C TYR A 56 -2.02 3.94 0.16
N THR A 57 -0.92 4.18 -0.54
CA THR A 57 -0.33 5.53 -0.67
C THR A 57 -1.28 6.47 -1.42
N PHE A 58 -1.92 6.00 -2.48
CA PHE A 58 -2.79 6.81 -3.34
C PHE A 58 -4.29 6.61 -3.07
N LEU A 59 -4.64 5.77 -2.08
CA LEU A 59 -6.02 5.48 -1.70
C LEU A 59 -6.82 6.73 -1.29
N PRO A 60 -6.29 7.67 -0.48
CA PRO A 60 -7.06 8.88 -0.15
C PRO A 60 -7.39 9.68 -1.41
N LYS A 61 -6.44 9.79 -2.34
CA LYS A 61 -6.64 10.52 -3.60
C LYS A 61 -7.67 9.84 -4.50
N TYR A 62 -7.62 8.51 -4.55
CA TYR A 62 -8.63 7.71 -5.23
C TYR A 62 -10.03 7.96 -4.62
N LEU A 63 -10.15 7.96 -3.29
CA LEU A 63 -11.42 8.22 -2.59
C LEU A 63 -11.96 9.63 -2.83
N GLU A 64 -11.09 10.65 -2.80
CA GLU A 64 -11.44 12.03 -3.17
C GLU A 64 -11.97 12.11 -4.60
N SER A 65 -11.33 11.42 -5.54
CA SER A 65 -11.70 11.48 -6.95
C SER A 65 -12.98 10.72 -7.26
N GLN A 66 -13.10 9.48 -6.79
CA GLN A 66 -14.18 8.56 -7.16
C GLN A 66 -15.46 8.81 -6.39
N PHE A 67 -15.33 9.06 -5.08
CA PHE A 67 -16.48 9.19 -4.16
C PHE A 67 -16.72 10.64 -3.73
N ARG A 68 -15.96 11.60 -4.29
CA ARG A 68 -16.06 13.04 -3.98
C ARG A 68 -15.98 13.32 -2.47
N LEU A 69 -15.24 12.50 -1.73
CA LEU A 69 -15.09 12.67 -0.30
C LEU A 69 -14.20 13.88 0.01
N PRO A 70 -14.52 14.68 1.05
CA PRO A 70 -13.60 15.68 1.56
C PRO A 70 -12.27 15.05 1.99
N THR A 71 -11.15 15.73 1.75
CA THR A 71 -9.80 15.28 2.11
C THR A 71 -9.67 14.75 3.54
N PRO A 72 -10.24 15.38 4.60
CA PRO A 72 -10.16 14.84 5.96
C PRO A 72 -10.85 13.48 6.11
N SER A 73 -12.02 13.32 5.49
CA SER A 73 -12.80 12.07 5.56
C SER A 73 -12.10 10.95 4.79
N ALA A 74 -11.58 11.23 3.60
CA ALA A 74 -10.83 10.26 2.78
C ALA A 74 -9.56 9.77 3.51
N ASN A 75 -8.79 10.69 4.10
CA ASN A 75 -7.60 10.37 4.88
C ASN A 75 -7.94 9.55 6.14
N MET A 76 -9.03 9.89 6.84
CA MET A 76 -9.45 9.15 8.04
C MET A 76 -9.87 7.72 7.69
N ILE A 77 -10.64 7.52 6.62
CA ILE A 77 -11.06 6.19 6.16
C ILE A 77 -9.84 5.34 5.74
N SER A 78 -8.95 5.90 4.93
CA SER A 78 -7.74 5.21 4.49
C SER A 78 -6.80 4.87 5.64
N GLY A 79 -6.57 5.83 6.55
CA GLY A 79 -5.66 5.66 7.68
C GLY A 79 -6.20 4.69 8.74
N VAL A 80 -7.39 4.97 9.28
CA VAL A 80 -7.99 4.16 10.35
C VAL A 80 -8.40 2.79 9.83
N GLY A 81 -9.04 2.74 8.65
CA GLY A 81 -9.49 1.49 8.04
C GLY A 81 -8.32 0.59 7.67
N GLY A 82 -7.31 1.13 6.98
CA GLY A 82 -6.15 0.36 6.54
C GLY A 82 -5.31 -0.18 7.69
N ILE A 83 -4.90 0.68 8.61
CA ILE A 83 -3.94 0.33 9.67
C ILE A 83 -4.55 -0.66 10.67
N LEU A 84 -5.80 -0.44 11.10
CA LEU A 84 -6.45 -1.34 12.06
C LEU A 84 -6.69 -2.72 11.47
N VAL A 85 -7.18 -2.79 10.23
CA VAL A 85 -7.44 -4.07 9.56
C VAL A 85 -6.13 -4.83 9.33
N MET A 86 -5.07 -4.14 8.91
CA MET A 86 -3.75 -4.74 8.75
C MET A 86 -3.20 -5.26 10.09
N GLY A 87 -3.26 -4.46 11.16
CA GLY A 87 -2.81 -4.85 12.49
C GLY A 87 -3.53 -6.09 13.05
N LEU A 88 -4.86 -6.14 12.92
CA LEU A 88 -5.64 -7.32 13.33
C LEU A 88 -5.30 -8.55 12.49
N GLY A 89 -5.13 -8.40 11.18
CA GLY A 89 -4.72 -9.49 10.29
C GLY A 89 -3.35 -10.06 10.67
N ILE A 90 -2.41 -9.19 11.07
CA ILE A 90 -1.08 -9.60 11.53
C ILE A 90 -1.17 -10.45 12.81
N ILE A 91 -1.94 -9.99 13.79
CA ILE A 91 -2.11 -10.70 15.06
C ILE A 91 -2.80 -12.06 14.84
N ILE A 92 -3.91 -12.09 14.08
CA ILE A 92 -4.67 -13.32 13.82
C ILE A 92 -3.81 -14.35 13.09
N SER A 93 -3.08 -13.93 12.05
CA SER A 93 -2.19 -14.84 11.30
C SER A 93 -1.03 -15.35 12.16
N GLY A 94 -0.44 -14.49 13.00
CA GLY A 94 0.58 -14.90 13.97
C GLY A 94 0.07 -15.95 14.96
N VAL A 95 -1.10 -15.71 15.57
CA VAL A 95 -1.74 -16.67 16.49
C VAL A 95 -2.07 -17.99 15.79
N PHE A 96 -2.59 -17.92 14.56
CA PHE A 96 -2.90 -19.10 13.76
C PHE A 96 -1.65 -19.96 13.50
N ILE A 97 -0.54 -19.34 13.09
CA ILE A 97 0.69 -20.09 12.77
C ILE A 97 1.31 -20.71 14.03
N LEU A 98 1.25 -20.01 15.17
CA LEU A 98 1.71 -20.55 16.46
C LEU A 98 0.86 -21.73 16.96
N ARG A 99 -0.45 -21.69 16.74
CA ARG A 99 -1.40 -22.72 17.20
C ARG A 99 -1.44 -23.94 16.28
N VAL A 100 -1.57 -23.71 14.97
CA VAL A 100 -1.82 -24.75 13.97
C VAL A 100 -0.53 -25.36 13.45
N LYS A 101 0.61 -24.65 13.59
CA LYS A 101 1.93 -25.06 13.08
C LYS A 101 1.85 -25.64 11.65
N PRO A 102 1.28 -24.90 10.68
CA PRO A 102 1.07 -25.41 9.33
C PRO A 102 2.41 -25.74 8.67
N ASN A 103 2.40 -26.73 7.77
CA ASN A 103 3.55 -27.05 6.92
C ASN A 103 3.91 -25.84 6.03
N ALA A 104 5.20 -25.62 5.75
CA ALA A 104 5.67 -24.57 4.85
C ALA A 104 4.98 -24.61 3.47
N ARG A 105 4.69 -25.81 2.94
CA ARG A 105 3.96 -25.95 1.68
C ARG A 105 2.52 -25.43 1.75
N PHE A 106 1.85 -25.65 2.88
CA PHE A 106 0.50 -25.11 3.12
C PHE A 106 0.53 -23.58 3.13
N VAL A 107 1.54 -22.99 3.79
CA VAL A 107 1.71 -21.53 3.82
C VAL A 107 1.98 -20.98 2.41
N ALA A 108 2.85 -21.62 1.63
CA ALA A 108 3.12 -21.19 0.26
C ALA A 108 1.88 -21.30 -0.65
N ALA A 109 1.10 -22.38 -0.54
CA ALA A 109 -0.15 -22.53 -1.26
C ALA A 109 -1.18 -21.47 -0.88
N TRP A 110 -1.28 -21.15 0.41
CA TRP A 110 -2.18 -20.12 0.92
C TRP A 110 -1.84 -18.74 0.36
N ILE A 111 -0.55 -18.42 0.26
CA ILE A 111 -0.10 -17.13 -0.31
C ILE A 111 -0.51 -17.03 -1.79
N ALA A 112 -0.23 -18.08 -2.58
CA ALA A 112 -0.65 -18.11 -3.98
C ALA A 112 -2.18 -17.97 -4.12
N PHE A 113 -2.94 -18.66 -3.27
CA PHE A 113 -4.40 -18.55 -3.25
C PHE A 113 -4.88 -17.13 -2.93
N THR A 114 -4.29 -16.48 -1.93
CA THR A 114 -4.64 -15.10 -1.58
C THR A 114 -4.30 -14.11 -2.69
N ALA A 115 -3.19 -14.31 -3.41
CA ALA A 115 -2.81 -13.47 -4.55
C ALA A 115 -3.88 -13.53 -5.66
N VAL A 116 -4.41 -14.72 -5.97
CA VAL A 116 -5.48 -14.89 -6.97
C VAL A 116 -6.78 -14.24 -6.53
N ILE A 117 -7.19 -14.46 -5.29
CA ILE A 117 -8.40 -13.82 -4.75
C ILE A 117 -8.28 -12.30 -4.83
N TYR A 118 -7.12 -11.77 -4.47
CA TYR A 118 -6.91 -10.32 -4.46
C TYR A 118 -6.86 -9.74 -5.87
N ALA A 119 -6.18 -10.41 -6.82
CA ALA A 119 -6.21 -10.03 -8.23
C ALA A 119 -7.64 -10.05 -8.81
N PHE A 120 -8.44 -11.08 -8.46
CA PHE A 120 -9.84 -11.17 -8.87
C PHE A 120 -10.69 -10.04 -8.26
N GLY A 121 -10.50 -9.76 -6.97
CA GLY A 121 -11.15 -8.62 -6.30
C GLY A 121 -10.83 -7.29 -6.96
N MET A 122 -9.57 -7.06 -7.33
CA MET A 122 -9.18 -5.87 -8.11
C MET A 122 -9.87 -5.83 -9.47
N GLY A 123 -9.96 -6.97 -10.16
CA GLY A 123 -10.70 -7.09 -11.41
C GLY A 123 -12.19 -6.71 -11.28
N ILE A 124 -12.85 -7.08 -10.19
CA ILE A 124 -14.23 -6.64 -9.91
C ILE A 124 -14.28 -5.12 -9.66
N LEU A 125 -13.36 -4.60 -8.84
CA LEU A 125 -13.31 -3.18 -8.49
C LEU A 125 -13.03 -2.25 -9.69
N MET A 126 -12.43 -2.77 -10.77
CA MET A 126 -12.31 -2.03 -12.04
C MET A 126 -13.68 -1.61 -12.60
N PHE A 127 -14.70 -2.46 -12.42
CA PHE A 127 -16.05 -2.24 -12.95
C PHE A 127 -17.00 -1.59 -11.94
N ILE A 128 -16.68 -1.66 -10.65
CA ILE A 128 -17.47 -1.00 -9.60
C ILE A 128 -16.99 0.43 -9.43
N GLY A 129 -17.74 1.38 -9.95
CA GLY A 129 -17.61 2.76 -9.54
C GLY A 129 -18.73 3.64 -10.06
N CYS A 130 -18.73 4.89 -9.62
CA CYS A 130 -19.75 5.85 -10.01
C CYS A 130 -19.50 6.32 -11.44
N PRO A 131 -20.53 6.43 -12.30
CA PRO A 131 -20.40 7.18 -13.54
C PRO A 131 -20.03 8.63 -13.22
N MET A 132 -19.14 9.20 -14.01
CA MET A 132 -18.88 10.64 -13.94
C MET A 132 -20.05 11.35 -14.59
N ASP A 133 -20.73 12.22 -13.85
CA ASP A 133 -21.59 13.22 -14.46
C ASP A 133 -20.72 14.12 -15.34
N GLU A 134 -21.08 14.27 -16.61
CA GLU A 134 -20.29 14.99 -17.60
C GLU A 134 -20.08 16.44 -17.14
N LEU A 135 -18.84 16.82 -16.83
CA LEU A 135 -18.53 18.17 -16.36
C LEU A 135 -18.75 19.17 -17.51
N GLN A 136 -19.85 19.89 -17.46
CA GLN A 136 -20.23 20.84 -18.49
C GLN A 136 -19.28 22.06 -18.48
N GLY A 137 -18.66 22.31 -19.63
CA GLY A 137 -17.83 23.51 -19.86
C GLY A 137 -16.33 23.26 -19.76
N TYR A 138 -15.94 22.02 -19.49
CA TYR A 138 -14.56 21.60 -19.55
C TYR A 138 -13.97 21.83 -20.96
N GLY A 139 -12.86 22.59 -21.05
CA GLY A 139 -12.17 22.91 -22.31
C GLY A 139 -12.86 23.94 -23.21
N LYS A 140 -13.97 24.55 -22.77
CA LYS A 140 -14.68 25.60 -23.53
C LYS A 140 -14.41 26.97 -22.93
N LEU A 141 -14.12 27.96 -23.77
CA LEU A 141 -13.93 29.37 -23.36
C LEU A 141 -15.25 30.13 -23.17
N GLN A 142 -16.36 29.51 -23.56
CA GLN A 142 -17.69 30.07 -23.56
C GLN A 142 -18.62 29.22 -22.69
N PRO A 143 -19.68 29.83 -22.12
CA PRO A 143 -20.70 29.08 -21.39
C PRO A 143 -21.31 27.98 -22.27
N VAL A 144 -21.67 26.87 -21.63
CA VAL A 144 -22.14 25.66 -22.33
C VAL A 144 -23.52 25.83 -22.93
N CYS A 145 -24.33 26.67 -22.29
CA CYS A 145 -25.67 27.00 -22.76
C CYS A 145 -25.58 28.07 -23.84
N ASN A 146 -26.05 27.71 -25.04
CA ASN A 146 -26.24 28.64 -26.15
C ASN A 146 -27.23 29.72 -25.73
N SER A 147 -26.72 30.85 -25.25
CA SER A 147 -27.52 32.02 -24.95
C SER A 147 -26.62 33.23 -25.09
N THR A 148 -26.71 33.91 -26.24
CA THR A 148 -26.56 35.38 -26.51
C THR A 148 -25.55 36.24 -25.71
N ILE A 149 -24.67 35.64 -24.93
CA ILE A 149 -23.75 36.29 -24.00
C ILE A 149 -22.32 35.98 -24.44
N SER A 150 -21.63 37.05 -24.80
CA SER A 150 -20.22 37.05 -25.19
C SER A 150 -19.32 37.14 -23.95
N CYS A 151 -19.50 36.25 -22.97
CA CYS A 151 -18.62 36.19 -21.81
C CYS A 151 -17.44 35.25 -22.11
N SER A 152 -16.22 35.77 -22.00
CA SER A 152 -14.99 34.97 -22.03
C SER A 152 -14.71 34.48 -20.61
N CYS A 153 -15.07 33.24 -20.32
CA CYS A 153 -14.75 32.63 -19.03
C CYS A 153 -13.27 32.22 -19.00
N ASP A 154 -12.60 32.47 -17.87
CA ASP A 154 -11.23 32.01 -17.68
C ASP A 154 -11.22 30.49 -17.50
N ALA A 155 -10.73 29.77 -18.51
CA ALA A 155 -10.58 28.32 -18.47
C ALA A 155 -9.58 27.86 -17.40
N ASN A 156 -8.70 28.74 -16.88
CA ASN A 156 -7.73 28.36 -15.86
C ASN A 156 -8.32 28.36 -14.44
N LYS A 157 -9.47 29.02 -14.24
CA LYS A 157 -10.12 29.15 -12.92
C LYS A 157 -11.17 28.06 -12.70
N PHE A 158 -10.72 26.94 -12.14
CA PHE A 158 -11.57 25.81 -11.74
C PHE A 158 -12.26 26.10 -10.41
N ALA A 159 -13.60 26.15 -10.42
CA ALA A 159 -14.42 26.38 -9.23
C ALA A 159 -15.80 25.74 -9.44
N PRO A 160 -15.87 24.39 -9.42
CA PRO A 160 -17.05 23.68 -9.89
C PRO A 160 -18.27 23.98 -9.03
N ILE A 161 -19.42 24.08 -9.69
CA ILE A 161 -20.71 24.22 -9.01
C ILE A 161 -21.66 23.12 -9.48
N CYS A 162 -22.49 22.61 -8.58
CA CYS A 162 -23.54 21.68 -8.92
C CYS A 162 -24.79 22.46 -9.29
N GLY A 163 -25.29 22.22 -10.49
CA GLY A 163 -26.59 22.73 -10.91
C GLY A 163 -27.73 21.91 -10.32
N GLN A 164 -28.89 22.55 -10.18
CA GLN A 164 -30.12 21.85 -9.76
C GLN A 164 -30.62 20.86 -10.82
N ASP A 165 -30.11 20.95 -12.05
CA ASP A 165 -30.33 20.03 -13.17
C ASP A 165 -29.58 18.69 -13.02
N GLY A 166 -28.81 18.50 -11.93
CA GLY A 166 -27.99 17.32 -11.70
C GLY A 166 -26.66 17.33 -12.45
N ASN A 167 -26.35 18.40 -13.20
CA ASN A 167 -25.09 18.54 -13.91
C ASN A 167 -24.08 19.34 -13.07
N THR A 168 -22.80 18.98 -13.17
CA THR A 168 -21.72 19.79 -12.59
C THR A 168 -21.15 20.71 -13.68
N TYR A 169 -20.95 21.98 -13.36
CA TYR A 169 -20.38 22.98 -14.27
C TYR A 169 -18.95 23.32 -13.86
N TYR A 170 -18.05 23.56 -14.82
CA TYR A 170 -16.63 23.85 -14.57
C TYR A 170 -16.40 25.08 -13.64
N SER A 171 -17.23 26.10 -13.80
CA SER A 171 -17.34 27.21 -12.86
C SER A 171 -18.69 27.91 -12.94
N ALA A 172 -18.99 28.79 -11.98
CA ALA A 172 -20.19 29.64 -12.00
C ALA A 172 -20.33 30.48 -13.27
N CYS A 173 -19.20 30.88 -13.90
CA CYS A 173 -19.19 31.56 -15.20
C CYS A 173 -19.69 30.64 -16.33
N HIS A 174 -19.26 29.38 -16.35
CA HIS A 174 -19.67 28.42 -17.38
C HIS A 174 -21.13 28.00 -17.24
N ALA A 175 -21.71 28.12 -16.03
CA ALA A 175 -23.14 27.98 -15.76
C ALA A 175 -23.96 29.27 -16.01
N GLY A 176 -23.30 30.39 -16.34
CA GLY A 176 -23.94 31.67 -16.65
C GLY A 176 -24.52 32.41 -15.45
N CYS A 177 -24.02 32.17 -14.23
CA CYS A 177 -24.46 32.87 -13.02
C CYS A 177 -23.97 34.32 -12.99
N ARG A 178 -24.83 35.25 -12.56
CA ARG A 178 -24.52 36.70 -12.54
C ARG A 178 -24.36 37.28 -11.15
N ASN A 179 -25.01 36.67 -10.16
CA ASN A 179 -25.02 37.17 -8.78
C ASN A 179 -24.57 36.07 -7.80
N TYR A 180 -24.25 36.47 -6.57
CA TYR A 180 -23.91 35.55 -5.50
C TYR A 180 -24.31 36.13 -4.13
N THR A 181 -24.56 35.26 -3.16
CA THR A 181 -24.79 35.63 -1.76
C THR A 181 -23.56 35.34 -0.93
N GLU A 182 -23.24 36.22 0.02
CA GLU A 182 -22.03 36.13 0.84
C GLU A 182 -22.40 36.21 2.33
N LYS A 183 -21.83 35.31 3.14
CA LYS A 183 -21.96 35.33 4.59
C LYS A 183 -20.58 35.05 5.22
N ASP A 184 -20.16 35.90 6.15
CA ASP A 184 -18.87 35.79 6.86
C ASP A 184 -17.65 35.68 5.92
N GLY A 185 -17.64 36.42 4.81
CA GLY A 185 -16.54 36.40 3.84
C GLY A 185 -16.52 35.17 2.92
N LYS A 186 -17.57 34.34 2.94
CA LYS A 186 -17.70 33.13 2.12
C LYS A 186 -18.93 33.22 1.23
N ILE A 187 -18.75 32.87 -0.04
CA ILE A 187 -19.84 32.73 -0.99
C ILE A 187 -20.69 31.53 -0.57
N MET A 188 -21.99 31.77 -0.36
CA MET A 188 -22.95 30.76 0.08
C MET A 188 -23.70 30.18 -1.11
N GLU A 189 -24.20 31.03 -2.02
CA GLU A 189 -24.97 30.60 -3.20
C GLU A 189 -24.66 31.49 -4.41
N TYR A 190 -24.77 30.91 -5.61
CA TYR A 190 -24.74 31.63 -6.88
C TYR A 190 -26.16 31.78 -7.41
N LEU A 191 -26.51 32.98 -7.89
CA LEU A 191 -27.83 33.38 -8.35
C LEU A 191 -27.81 33.75 -9.84
N ASP A 192 -28.99 33.70 -10.45
CA ASP A 192 -29.23 34.08 -11.86
C ASP A 192 -28.39 33.25 -12.86
N CYS A 193 -28.29 31.95 -12.62
CA CYS A 193 -27.58 31.01 -13.49
C CYS A 193 -28.43 30.63 -14.70
N MET A 194 -28.00 31.04 -15.88
CA MET A 194 -28.74 30.80 -17.13
C MET A 194 -28.84 29.32 -17.54
N CYS A 195 -27.94 28.47 -17.05
CA CYS A 195 -27.93 27.04 -17.36
C CYS A 195 -28.82 26.20 -16.43
N LEU A 196 -29.44 26.79 -15.40
CA LEU A 196 -30.26 26.06 -14.43
C LEU A 196 -31.74 26.33 -14.71
N ASN A 197 -32.46 25.34 -15.24
CA ASN A 197 -33.93 25.38 -15.25
C ASN A 197 -34.44 24.91 -13.89
N ASP A 198 -35.24 25.75 -13.23
CA ASP A 198 -35.92 25.45 -11.97
C ASP A 198 -36.85 24.23 -12.14
N THR A 199 -36.36 23.06 -11.75
CA THR A 199 -37.24 21.91 -11.47
C THR A 199 -36.75 21.23 -10.21
N ILE A 200 -37.49 21.47 -9.13
CA ILE A 200 -37.26 20.91 -7.80
C ILE A 200 -37.26 19.38 -7.89
N ILE A 201 -36.15 18.74 -7.50
CA ILE A 201 -36.13 17.32 -7.17
C ILE A 201 -35.66 17.17 -5.72
N ASN A 202 -36.53 16.52 -4.95
CA ASN A 202 -36.30 16.15 -3.55
C ASN A 202 -35.01 15.34 -3.38
N SER A 203 -34.35 15.62 -2.25
CA SER A 203 -33.21 14.89 -1.72
C SER A 203 -33.40 13.37 -1.78
N LEU A 204 -32.51 12.70 -2.51
CA LEU A 204 -32.29 11.27 -2.35
C LEU A 204 -31.25 11.07 -1.22
N ASN A 205 -31.74 10.55 -0.10
CA ASN A 205 -30.92 9.92 0.93
C ASN A 205 -30.15 8.76 0.28
N LEU A 206 -28.83 8.74 0.46
CA LEU A 206 -28.05 7.52 0.30
C LEU A 206 -27.51 7.11 1.67
N SER A 207 -28.36 6.42 2.43
CA SER A 207 -27.90 5.50 3.45
C SER A 207 -27.50 4.17 2.80
N ASP A 208 -26.47 3.56 3.38
CA ASP A 208 -25.99 2.19 3.21
C ASP A 208 -24.91 1.92 2.17
N ALA A 209 -23.68 1.82 2.66
CA ALA A 209 -22.77 0.73 2.30
C ALA A 209 -21.92 0.35 3.52
N LYS A 210 -22.16 -0.85 4.07
CA LYS A 210 -21.47 -1.42 5.22
C LYS A 210 -20.80 -2.75 4.80
N TYR A 211 -19.58 -2.96 5.31
CA TYR A 211 -18.79 -4.20 5.52
C TYR A 211 -18.01 -4.93 4.42
N GLY A 212 -16.75 -5.23 4.78
CA GLY A 212 -16.00 -6.49 4.54
C GLY A 212 -15.14 -6.52 3.27
N THR A 213 -13.90 -7.03 3.20
CA THR A 213 -13.02 -7.86 4.04
C THR A 213 -11.60 -7.81 3.43
N ALA A 214 -10.50 -7.95 4.19
CA ALA A 214 -9.32 -8.74 3.77
C ALA A 214 -8.19 -8.72 4.83
N THR A 215 -7.83 -9.91 5.30
CA THR A 215 -6.53 -10.23 5.91
C THR A 215 -5.51 -10.53 4.81
N VAL A 216 -4.23 -10.23 5.04
CA VAL A 216 -3.05 -11.12 4.90
C VAL A 216 -1.79 -10.29 4.68
N GLU A 217 -0.89 -10.27 5.67
CA GLU A 217 0.55 -10.09 5.40
C GLU A 217 1.47 -10.55 6.56
N VAL A 218 1.39 -11.82 7.02
CA VAL A 218 2.40 -12.40 7.96
C VAL A 218 2.71 -13.88 7.70
N GLY A 219 2.50 -14.37 6.48
CA GLY A 219 3.04 -15.67 6.08
C GLY A 219 4.52 -15.61 5.66
N SER A 220 5.04 -14.40 5.40
CA SER A 220 6.36 -14.18 4.80
C SER A 220 7.52 -14.30 5.75
N MET A 221 7.40 -13.71 6.94
CA MET A 221 8.46 -13.77 7.94
C MET A 221 8.73 -15.20 8.44
N LEU A 222 7.69 -16.03 8.56
CA LEU A 222 7.79 -17.38 9.14
C LEU A 222 8.28 -18.44 8.15
N LEU A 223 8.13 -18.21 6.84
CA LEU A 223 8.74 -19.06 5.80
C LEU A 223 10.25 -18.85 5.68
N ILE A 224 10.74 -17.64 6.00
CA ILE A 224 12.17 -17.31 5.95
C ILE A 224 12.93 -17.99 7.09
N LEU A 225 12.30 -18.12 8.27
CA LEU A 225 12.87 -18.85 9.41
C LEU A 225 12.96 -20.37 9.18
N ARG A 226 12.29 -20.91 8.17
CA ARG A 226 12.24 -22.36 7.85
C ARG A 226 13.13 -22.78 6.68
N CYS A 227 13.78 -21.83 6.01
CA CYS A 227 14.59 -22.08 4.81
C CYS A 227 16.04 -21.64 4.96
N VAL A 228 16.43 -21.20 6.15
CA VAL A 228 17.73 -20.56 6.42
C VAL A 228 18.26 -21.04 7.78
N ASP A 229 19.53 -21.45 7.82
CA ASP A 229 20.27 -21.85 9.02
C ASP A 229 20.12 -20.79 10.14
N PRO A 230 19.93 -21.15 11.43
CA PRO A 230 19.72 -20.21 12.52
C PRO A 230 20.70 -19.02 12.59
N ARG A 231 21.95 -19.20 12.10
CA ARG A 231 22.96 -18.13 12.05
C ARG A 231 22.75 -17.12 10.91
N ASP A 232 22.00 -17.45 9.87
CA ASP A 232 21.80 -16.62 8.67
C ASP A 232 20.41 -15.98 8.58
N LYS A 233 19.48 -16.28 9.52
CA LYS A 233 18.07 -15.83 9.50
C LYS A 233 17.94 -14.30 9.48
N ALA A 234 18.71 -13.59 10.31
CA ALA A 234 18.70 -12.12 10.35
C ALA A 234 19.23 -11.50 9.04
N MET A 235 20.26 -12.10 8.45
CA MET A 235 20.85 -11.68 7.17
C MET A 235 19.88 -11.88 6.00
N ALA A 236 19.16 -13.01 5.97
CA ALA A 236 18.15 -13.28 4.96
C ALA A 236 16.95 -12.32 5.05
N LEU A 237 16.48 -12.02 6.27
CA LEU A 237 15.45 -11.01 6.51
C LEU A 237 15.93 -9.62 6.04
N GLY A 238 17.17 -9.26 6.35
CA GLY A 238 17.77 -8.00 5.89
C GLY A 238 17.83 -7.89 4.36
N LEU A 239 18.22 -8.98 3.68
CA LEU A 239 18.27 -9.02 2.21
C LEU A 239 16.89 -8.86 1.57
N ILE A 240 15.86 -9.48 2.15
CA ILE A 240 14.48 -9.37 1.68
C ILE A 240 13.98 -7.93 1.85
N GLN A 241 14.23 -7.31 3.00
CA GLN A 241 13.81 -5.93 3.23
C GLN A 241 14.57 -4.91 2.38
N PHE A 242 15.86 -5.16 2.13
CA PHE A 242 16.62 -4.39 1.16
C PHE A 242 16.00 -4.47 -0.24
N ALA A 243 15.65 -5.67 -0.70
CA ALA A 243 15.01 -5.87 -1.98
C ALA A 243 13.60 -5.24 -2.05
N ILE A 244 12.80 -5.33 -1.00
CA ILE A 244 11.49 -4.66 -0.90
C ILE A 244 11.67 -3.15 -0.97
N GLY A 245 12.64 -2.59 -0.26
CA GLY A 245 12.96 -1.17 -0.34
C GLY A 245 13.32 -0.73 -1.76
N LEU A 246 14.24 -1.46 -2.40
CA LEU A 246 14.78 -1.09 -3.71
C LEU A 246 13.83 -1.36 -4.88
N PHE A 247 13.11 -2.47 -4.87
CA PHE A 247 12.29 -2.93 -5.99
C PHE A 247 10.78 -2.82 -5.74
N GLY A 248 10.35 -2.65 -4.49
CA GLY A 248 8.95 -2.40 -4.15
C GLY A 248 8.69 -0.91 -3.90
N ASN A 249 9.31 -0.36 -2.85
CA ASN A 249 9.00 0.98 -2.36
C ASN A 249 9.49 2.11 -3.28
N VAL A 250 10.64 1.95 -3.94
CA VAL A 250 11.14 2.98 -4.89
C VAL A 250 10.31 3.02 -6.18
N PRO A 251 9.99 1.89 -6.85
CA PRO A 251 9.16 1.92 -8.05
C PRO A 251 7.68 2.24 -7.78
N CYS A 252 7.18 1.92 -6.59
CA CYS A 252 5.78 2.15 -6.19
C CYS A 252 5.26 3.57 -6.52
N PRO A 253 5.83 4.68 -6.01
CA PRO A 253 5.35 6.02 -6.30
C PRO A 253 5.53 6.44 -7.77
N ILE A 254 6.49 5.84 -8.49
CA ILE A 254 6.69 6.11 -9.91
C ILE A 254 5.55 5.49 -10.73
N VAL A 255 5.26 4.22 -10.48
CA VAL A 255 4.21 3.47 -11.19
C VAL A 255 2.83 4.05 -10.86
N TYR A 256 2.51 4.18 -9.57
CA TYR A 256 1.19 4.68 -9.17
C TYR A 256 1.05 6.19 -9.34
N GLY A 257 2.14 6.95 -9.30
CA GLY A 257 2.14 8.36 -9.72
C GLY A 257 1.78 8.49 -11.19
N ALA A 258 2.38 7.69 -12.08
CA ALA A 258 2.02 7.67 -13.50
C ALA A 258 0.56 7.25 -13.74
N VAL A 259 0.03 6.31 -12.95
CA VAL A 259 -1.40 5.95 -12.99
C VAL A 259 -2.29 7.15 -12.64
N VAL A 260 -1.98 7.86 -11.56
CA VAL A 260 -2.74 9.05 -11.13
C VAL A 260 -2.66 10.15 -12.19
N ASP A 261 -1.47 10.40 -12.72
CA ASP A 261 -1.22 11.43 -13.73
C ASP A 261 -1.92 11.11 -15.06
N SER A 262 -2.04 9.82 -15.42
CA SER A 262 -2.74 9.38 -16.63
C SER A 262 -4.24 9.71 -16.61
N ALA A 263 -4.81 9.82 -15.41
CA ALA A 263 -6.21 10.18 -15.23
C ALA A 263 -6.41 11.70 -15.13
N CYS A 264 -5.36 12.51 -15.19
CA CYS A 264 -5.51 13.95 -15.02
C CYS A 264 -6.19 14.60 -16.23
N LEU A 265 -7.27 15.34 -15.97
CA LEU A 265 -7.94 16.19 -16.94
C LEU A 265 -7.38 17.63 -16.87
N ASP A 266 -7.43 18.27 -15.69
CA ASP A 266 -6.97 19.66 -15.52
C ASP A 266 -5.75 19.78 -14.60
N TRP A 267 -4.63 20.27 -15.14
CA TRP A 267 -3.39 20.52 -14.42
C TRP A 267 -3.39 21.92 -13.80
N LYS A 268 -3.05 22.03 -12.51
CA LYS A 268 -2.75 23.34 -11.92
C LYS A 268 -1.39 23.82 -12.43
N MET A 269 -1.36 24.87 -13.23
CA MET A 269 -0.10 25.49 -13.67
C MET A 269 0.47 26.38 -12.57
N VAL A 270 1.76 26.22 -12.26
CA VAL A 270 2.51 27.07 -11.33
C VAL A 270 3.76 27.54 -12.05
N LYS A 271 3.84 28.84 -12.40
CA LYS A 271 4.96 29.42 -13.16
C LYS A 271 5.29 28.62 -14.44
N ASP A 272 4.26 28.31 -15.24
CA ASP A 272 4.34 27.51 -16.48
C ASP A 272 4.79 26.05 -16.33
N GLU A 273 4.96 25.55 -15.10
CA GLU A 273 5.18 24.12 -14.82
C GLU A 273 3.90 23.43 -14.34
N ARG A 274 3.79 22.12 -14.64
CA ARG A 274 2.67 21.29 -14.18
C ARG A 274 2.78 21.04 -12.68
N GLY A 275 1.80 21.53 -11.93
CA GLY A 275 1.62 21.26 -10.50
C GLY A 275 0.64 20.13 -10.25
N ALA A 276 -0.07 20.18 -9.12
CA ALA A 276 -1.06 19.15 -8.77
C ALA A 276 -2.26 19.15 -9.73
N CYS A 277 -2.74 17.98 -10.09
CA CYS A 277 -3.95 17.85 -10.89
C CYS A 277 -5.21 18.15 -10.07
N LYS A 278 -6.09 18.99 -10.63
CA LYS A 278 -7.34 19.47 -10.00
C LYS A 278 -8.50 18.51 -10.21
N LEU A 279 -8.62 17.96 -11.41
CA LEU A 279 -9.73 17.12 -11.82
C LEU A 279 -9.20 15.86 -12.52
N TYR A 280 -9.75 14.71 -12.14
CA TYR A 280 -9.37 13.42 -12.70
C TYR A 280 -10.57 12.77 -13.39
N ASP A 281 -10.29 12.01 -14.44
CA ASP A 281 -11.23 11.08 -15.05
C ASP A 281 -11.36 9.83 -14.17
N SER A 282 -12.51 9.66 -13.54
CA SER A 282 -12.73 8.54 -12.63
C SER A 282 -12.73 7.18 -13.32
N SER A 283 -13.09 7.09 -14.60
CA SER A 283 -13.07 5.81 -15.33
C SER A 283 -11.64 5.37 -15.61
N ILE A 284 -10.83 6.27 -16.15
CA ILE A 284 -9.40 6.02 -16.41
C ILE A 284 -8.68 5.73 -15.11
N PHE A 285 -8.89 6.56 -14.08
CA PHE A 285 -8.24 6.37 -12.78
C PHE A 285 -8.59 4.99 -12.21
N ARG A 286 -9.87 4.62 -12.16
CA ARG A 286 -10.30 3.32 -11.62
C ARG A 286 -9.73 2.13 -12.39
N MET A 287 -9.78 2.18 -13.71
CA MET A 287 -9.31 1.09 -14.57
C MET A 287 -7.80 0.88 -14.44
N PHE A 288 -7.00 1.96 -14.52
CA PHE A 288 -5.54 1.83 -14.41
C PHE A 288 -5.08 1.56 -12.98
N TYR A 289 -5.75 2.11 -11.97
CA TYR A 289 -5.40 1.90 -10.56
C TYR A 289 -5.64 0.46 -10.10
N HIS A 290 -6.84 -0.07 -10.29
CA HIS A 290 -7.13 -1.47 -9.94
C HIS A 290 -6.53 -2.44 -10.95
N GLY A 291 -6.50 -2.09 -12.23
CA GLY A 291 -5.92 -2.93 -13.28
C GLY A 291 -4.41 -3.15 -13.10
N THR A 292 -3.65 -2.09 -12.79
CA THR A 292 -2.21 -2.21 -12.50
C THR A 292 -1.98 -3.06 -11.25
N THR A 293 -2.76 -2.82 -10.19
CA THR A 293 -2.69 -3.60 -8.94
C THR A 293 -2.97 -5.08 -9.21
N GLY A 294 -4.06 -5.40 -9.91
CA GLY A 294 -4.46 -6.75 -10.26
C GLY A 294 -3.44 -7.45 -11.17
N ALA A 295 -2.86 -6.75 -12.15
CA ALA A 295 -1.85 -7.30 -13.04
C ALA A 295 -0.56 -7.67 -12.28
N ILE A 296 -0.09 -6.80 -11.38
CA ILE A 296 1.11 -7.09 -10.57
C ILE A 296 0.86 -8.27 -9.63
N LEU A 297 -0.33 -8.36 -9.01
CA LEU A 297 -0.71 -9.49 -8.16
C LEU A 297 -0.87 -10.80 -8.95
N LEU A 298 -1.33 -10.73 -10.20
CA LEU A 298 -1.39 -11.90 -11.07
C LEU A 298 0.02 -12.41 -11.41
N CYS A 299 0.97 -11.49 -11.65
CA CYS A 299 2.39 -11.85 -11.77
C CYS A 299 2.92 -12.47 -10.47
N ALA A 300 2.55 -11.92 -9.31
CA ALA A 300 2.93 -12.45 -8.00
C ALA A 300 2.43 -13.89 -7.80
N PHE A 301 1.19 -14.18 -8.19
CA PHE A 301 0.62 -15.52 -8.14
C PHE A 301 1.47 -16.55 -8.92
N PHE A 302 1.90 -16.23 -10.15
CA PHE A 302 2.75 -17.16 -10.91
C PHE A 302 4.09 -17.42 -10.21
N VAL A 303 4.68 -16.40 -9.57
CA VAL A 303 5.90 -16.56 -8.78
C VAL A 303 5.64 -17.41 -7.53
N ASP A 304 4.51 -17.21 -6.85
CA ASP A 304 4.14 -18.02 -5.67
C ASP A 304 3.90 -19.48 -6.03
N VAL A 305 3.32 -19.76 -7.20
CA VAL A 305 3.15 -21.11 -7.71
C VAL A 305 4.53 -21.78 -7.89
N ILE A 306 5.52 -21.06 -8.42
CA ILE A 306 6.91 -21.55 -8.51
C ILE A 306 7.49 -21.81 -7.11
N VAL A 307 7.28 -20.89 -6.16
CA VAL A 307 7.72 -21.06 -4.77
C VAL A 307 7.07 -22.28 -4.12
N TRP A 308 5.78 -22.49 -4.35
CA TRP A 308 5.04 -23.64 -3.83
C TRP A 308 5.56 -24.97 -4.41
N TYR A 309 5.80 -25.03 -5.73
CA TYR A 309 6.41 -26.20 -6.37
C TYR A 309 7.82 -26.48 -5.82
N LYS A 310 8.67 -25.46 -5.63
CA LYS A 310 10.03 -25.61 -5.08
C LYS A 310 10.05 -25.92 -3.58
N ALA A 311 9.08 -25.43 -2.81
CA ALA A 311 8.87 -25.83 -1.41
C ALA A 311 8.48 -27.32 -1.30
N GLY A 312 8.02 -27.90 -2.42
CA GLY A 312 7.97 -29.32 -2.71
C GLY A 312 9.28 -30.05 -2.38
N SER A 313 10.36 -29.68 -3.03
CA SER A 313 11.59 -30.47 -3.07
C SER A 313 12.46 -30.43 -1.80
N ILE A 314 12.05 -29.71 -0.76
CA ILE A 314 12.86 -29.51 0.46
C ILE A 314 12.36 -30.46 1.55
N ASN A 315 13.19 -31.44 1.94
CA ASN A 315 13.00 -32.16 3.20
C ASN A 315 13.40 -31.22 4.33
N PHE A 316 12.42 -30.67 5.03
CA PHE A 316 12.68 -29.90 6.24
C PHE A 316 13.23 -30.87 7.29
N VAL A 317 14.48 -30.67 7.70
CA VAL A 317 14.99 -31.30 8.92
C VAL A 317 14.07 -30.79 10.03
N ASP A 318 13.27 -31.68 10.59
CA ASP A 318 12.38 -31.37 11.70
C ASP A 318 13.22 -30.73 12.81
N GLU A 319 12.99 -29.43 13.07
CA GLU A 319 13.48 -28.75 14.27
C GLU A 319 12.59 -29.22 15.44
N GLN A 320 12.62 -30.52 15.73
CA GLN A 320 12.30 -31.06 17.05
C GLN A 320 13.50 -30.78 17.95
N ALA A 321 13.57 -29.58 18.48
CA ALA A 321 14.18 -29.35 19.78
C ALA A 321 13.09 -28.73 20.66
N PRO A 322 12.57 -29.44 21.68
CA PRO A 322 11.80 -28.80 22.74
C PRO A 322 12.63 -27.64 23.31
N LEU A 323 11.97 -26.51 23.58
CA LEU A 323 12.50 -25.44 24.41
C LEU A 323 12.63 -25.95 25.85
N GLU A 324 13.60 -26.81 26.13
CA GLU A 324 14.00 -27.23 27.47
C GLU A 324 15.49 -27.66 27.42
N GLU A 325 16.29 -27.09 28.32
CA GLU A 325 17.74 -27.30 28.54
C GLU A 325 18.75 -26.67 27.56
N GLU A 326 18.96 -25.35 27.70
CA GLU A 326 20.34 -24.83 27.81
C GLU A 326 20.40 -23.82 28.97
N LEU A 327 20.38 -24.34 30.20
CA LEU A 327 21.05 -23.68 31.32
C LEU A 327 22.39 -24.43 31.47
N PRO A 328 23.54 -23.86 31.11
CA PRO A 328 24.80 -24.57 31.31
C PRO A 328 25.05 -24.71 32.81
N ALA A 329 24.96 -25.94 33.30
CA ALA A 329 25.47 -26.33 34.60
C ALA A 329 26.95 -25.91 34.68
N ILE A 330 27.23 -24.90 35.50
CA ILE A 330 28.58 -24.57 35.92
C ILE A 330 29.10 -25.80 36.67
N SER A 331 29.92 -26.61 35.98
CA SER A 331 30.70 -27.66 36.60
C SER A 331 31.75 -27.00 37.50
N THR A 332 31.41 -26.83 38.78
CA THR A 332 32.40 -26.60 39.83
C THR A 332 33.23 -27.86 39.94
N LYS A 333 34.44 -27.84 39.38
CA LYS A 333 35.44 -28.86 39.65
C LYS A 333 35.94 -28.63 41.09
N PRO A 334 35.72 -29.55 42.05
CA PRO A 334 36.30 -29.39 43.37
C PRO A 334 37.82 -29.58 43.25
N ARG A 335 38.56 -28.54 43.60
CA ARG A 335 39.99 -28.64 43.88
C ARG A 335 40.14 -29.32 45.24
N ASN A 336 40.35 -30.64 45.23
CA ASN A 336 40.84 -31.35 46.41
C ASN A 336 42.31 -30.96 46.62
N GLU A 337 42.54 -29.96 47.46
CA GLU A 337 43.79 -29.81 48.20
C GLU A 337 43.66 -30.65 49.47
N ASN A 338 44.32 -31.81 49.48
CA ASN A 338 45.19 -32.28 50.59
C ASN A 338 45.55 -33.76 50.42
N CYS A 339 46.85 -34.03 50.31
CA CYS A 339 47.45 -35.19 50.95
C CYS A 339 48.94 -34.92 51.20
N GLN A 340 49.26 -34.70 52.49
CA GLN A 340 50.55 -34.71 53.19
C GLN A 340 51.56 -33.57 52.95
#